data_AF-A0A821AAE4-F1
#
_entry.id   AF-A0A821AAE4-F1
#
_cell.length_a   1.000
_cell.length_b   1.000
_cell.length_c   1.000
_cell.angle_alpha   90.00
_cell.angle_beta   90.00
_cell.angle_gamma   90.00
#
_symmetry.space_group_name_H-M   'P 1'
#
loop_
_entity.id
_entity.type
_entity.pdbx_description
1 polymer ?
#
loop_
_entity_poly.entity_id
_entity_poly.type
_entity_poly.pdbx_seq_one_letter_code
_entity_poly.pdbx_strand_id
1 'polypeptide(L)'
;MGEDGRHYHEFRARRVDGTTTDGLEDAAAQSRLTHDRMSAEESRLFPEICKSDIKRHKAFLIIRNNTNRQYQDYINKKKILYYLIKN
;
A
#
# COMPACT_ATOMS: atom_id res chain seq x y z
N MET A 1 27.28 2.64 -20.43
CA MET A 1 26.22 1.66 -20.13
C MET A 1 25.80 1.90 -18.69
N GLY A 2 24.90 2.86 -18.45
CA GLY A 2 24.67 3.45 -17.13
C GLY A 2 23.34 3.01 -16.52
N GLU A 3 23.42 2.44 -15.33
CA GLU A 3 22.53 2.47 -14.15
C GLU A 3 20.99 2.33 -14.26
N ASP A 4 20.34 2.64 -15.39
CA ASP A 4 18.87 2.63 -15.53
C ASP A 4 18.25 1.23 -15.53
N GLY A 5 19.01 0.22 -15.94
CA GLY A 5 18.51 -1.17 -16.01
C GLY A 5 18.27 -1.83 -14.65
N ARG A 6 18.90 -1.33 -13.58
CA ARG A 6 18.75 -1.94 -12.24
C ARG A 6 17.39 -1.63 -11.61
N HIS A 7 16.85 -0.43 -11.86
CA HIS A 7 15.60 0.01 -11.27
C HIS A 7 14.38 -0.77 -11.83
N TYR A 8 14.44 -1.17 -13.11
CA TYR A 8 13.39 -1.97 -13.75
C TYR A 8 13.40 -3.44 -13.30
N HIS A 9 14.58 -4.03 -13.07
CA HIS A 9 14.67 -5.38 -12.52
C HIS A 9 14.28 -5.45 -11.05
N GLU A 10 14.55 -4.40 -10.28
CA GLU A 10 14.11 -4.27 -8.89
C GLU A 10 12.59 -4.15 -8.77
N PHE A 11 11.94 -3.48 -9.73
CA PHE A 11 10.48 -3.40 -9.81
C PHE A 11 9.81 -4.75 -10.13
N ARG A 12 10.47 -5.62 -10.91
CA ARG A 12 9.96 -6.95 -11.28
C ARG A 12 10.21 -8.01 -10.20
N ALA A 13 11.17 -7.78 -9.30
CA ALA A 13 11.54 -8.69 -8.22
C ALA A 13 10.65 -8.55 -6.96
N ARG A 14 9.82 -7.50 -6.84
CA ARG A 14 8.88 -7.33 -5.73
C ARG A 14 7.55 -8.06 -5.99
N ARG A 15 7.67 -9.39 -6.05
CA ARG A 15 6.88 -10.33 -5.25
C ARG A 15 5.34 -10.32 -5.38
N VAL A 16 4.86 -11.34 -6.08
CA VAL A 16 3.50 -11.91 -6.09
C VAL A 16 3.31 -12.76 -4.84
N ASP A 17 3.51 -12.17 -3.67
CA ASP A 17 3.23 -12.79 -2.37
C ASP A 17 2.68 -11.70 -1.47
N GLY A 18 1.37 -11.78 -1.23
CA GLY A 18 0.62 -10.86 -0.37
C GLY A 18 0.97 -10.97 1.13
N THR A 19 2.21 -11.30 1.45
CA THR A 19 2.69 -11.63 2.81
C THR A 19 3.98 -10.90 3.20
N THR A 20 4.60 -10.08 2.33
CA THR A 20 5.70 -9.21 2.79
C THR A 20 5.15 -7.92 3.40
N THR A 21 5.60 -7.61 4.62
CA THR A 21 5.33 -6.32 5.31
C THR A 21 5.99 -5.14 4.60
N ASP A 22 6.91 -5.41 3.66
CA ASP A 22 7.68 -4.43 2.92
C ASP A 22 6.79 -3.48 2.11
N GLY A 23 6.79 -2.20 2.52
CA GLY A 23 6.08 -1.11 1.86
C GLY A 23 4.65 -0.85 2.35
N LEU A 24 4.15 -1.60 3.35
CA LEU A 24 2.84 -1.29 3.97
C LEU A 24 2.90 -0.03 4.83
N GLU A 25 4.01 0.19 5.54
CA GLU A 25 4.24 1.41 6.32
C GLU A 25 4.30 2.64 5.41
N ASP A 26 5.04 2.55 4.31
CA ASP A 26 5.14 3.63 3.31
C ASP A 26 3.80 3.92 2.64
N ALA A 27 3.03 2.88 2.28
CA ALA A 27 1.71 3.04 1.68
C ALA A 27 0.70 3.67 2.66
N ALA A 28 0.76 3.29 3.94
CA ALA A 28 -0.04 3.91 4.98
C ALA A 28 0.35 5.37 5.21
N ALA A 29 1.66 5.67 5.28
CA ALA A 29 2.19 7.02 5.43
C ALA A 29 1.80 7.95 4.26
N GLN A 30 1.92 7.47 3.01
CA GLN A 30 1.47 8.21 1.82
C GLN A 30 -0.05 8.48 1.86
N SER A 31 -0.81 7.61 2.51
CA SER A 31 -2.25 7.76 2.71
C SER A 31 -2.60 8.56 3.98
N ARG A 32 -1.60 9.06 4.72
CA ARG A 32 -1.73 9.76 6.02
C ARG A 32 -2.47 8.93 7.08
N LEU A 33 -2.26 7.62 7.07
CA LEU A 33 -2.84 6.67 8.02
C LEU A 33 -1.74 5.93 8.78
N THR A 34 -2.05 5.48 9.99
CA THR A 34 -1.21 4.55 10.75
C THR A 34 -1.39 3.13 10.25
N HIS A 35 -0.29 2.39 10.10
CA HIS A 35 -0.33 1.03 9.56
C HIS A 35 -0.92 0.01 10.56
N ASP A 36 -0.76 0.25 11.86
CA ASP A 36 -1.05 -0.67 12.97
C ASP A 36 -2.29 -0.31 13.79
N ARG A 37 -2.90 0.86 13.52
CA ARG A 37 -4.08 1.35 14.24
C ARG A 37 -5.16 1.84 13.28
N MET A 38 -6.42 1.72 13.72
CA MET A 38 -7.54 2.40 13.09
C MET A 38 -7.52 3.89 13.48
N SER A 39 -7.82 4.75 12.52
CA SER A 39 -8.11 6.15 12.74
C SER A 39 -9.48 6.34 13.38
N ALA A 40 -9.74 7.53 13.94
CA ALA A 40 -11.06 7.86 14.51
C ALA A 40 -12.20 7.73 13.48
N GLU A 41 -11.94 8.05 12.21
CA GLU A 41 -12.92 7.93 11.15
C GLU A 41 -13.21 6.46 10.81
N GLU A 42 -12.19 5.62 10.73
CA GLU A 42 -12.38 4.18 10.53
C GLU A 42 -13.12 3.55 11.71
N SER A 43 -12.82 3.97 12.94
CA SER A 43 -13.56 3.53 14.13
C SER A 43 -15.02 3.98 14.11
N ARG A 44 -15.33 5.12 13.49
CA ARG A 44 -16.70 5.64 13.32
C ARG A 44 -17.47 4.88 12.24
N LEU A 45 -16.81 4.53 11.14
CA LEU A 45 -17.42 3.83 9.99
C LEU A 45 -17.54 2.32 10.20
N PHE A 46 -16.60 1.73 10.94
CA PHE A 46 -16.53 0.30 11.24
C PHE A 46 -16.52 0.03 12.76
N PRO A 47 -17.55 0.48 13.50
CA PRO A 47 -17.60 0.37 14.96
C PRO A 47 -17.57 -1.09 15.44
N GLU A 48 -18.09 -2.02 14.66
CA GLU A 48 -18.08 -3.46 14.94
C GLU A 48 -16.67 -4.06 14.85
N ILE A 49 -15.84 -3.57 13.93
CA ILE A 49 -14.43 -3.98 13.82
C ILE A 49 -13.61 -3.36 14.95
N CYS A 50 -13.86 -2.08 15.26
CA CYS A 50 -13.17 -1.39 16.36
C CYS A 50 -13.41 -2.06 17.72
N LYS A 51 -14.61 -2.64 17.93
CA LYS A 51 -14.99 -3.36 19.16
C LYS A 51 -14.77 -4.88 19.08
N SER A 52 -14.18 -5.38 17.99
CA SER A 52 -13.97 -6.82 17.76
C SER A 52 -12.71 -7.37 18.42
N ASP A 53 -12.46 -8.66 18.23
CA ASP A 53 -11.21 -9.31 18.61
C ASP A 53 -10.00 -8.78 17.83
N ILE A 54 -8.81 -9.05 18.37
CA ILE A 54 -7.53 -8.62 17.77
C ILE A 54 -7.36 -9.17 16.36
N LYS A 55 -7.91 -10.36 16.07
CA LYS A 55 -7.77 -11.02 14.76
C LYS A 55 -8.51 -10.25 13.67
N ARG A 56 -9.77 -9.88 13.92
CA ARG A 56 -10.59 -9.07 13.01
C ARG A 56 -10.03 -7.67 12.85
N HIS A 57 -9.55 -7.07 13.93
CA HIS A 57 -8.87 -5.78 13.87
C HIS A 57 -7.63 -5.84 12.96
N LYS A 58 -6.74 -6.82 13.16
CA LYS A 58 -5.56 -7.01 12.30
C LYS A 58 -5.93 -7.30 10.84
N ALA A 59 -6.95 -8.13 10.60
CA ALA A 59 -7.42 -8.41 9.25
C ALA A 59 -7.88 -7.15 8.52
N PHE A 60 -8.62 -6.27 9.20
CA PHE A 60 -9.01 -4.98 8.66
C PHE A 60 -7.79 -4.14 8.26
N LEU A 61 -6.81 -3.97 9.17
CA LEU A 61 -5.62 -3.17 8.90
C LEU A 61 -4.81 -3.73 7.72
N ILE A 62 -4.67 -5.07 7.62
CA ILE A 62 -3.97 -5.73 6.52
C ILE A 62 -4.66 -5.47 5.18
N ILE A 63 -5.98 -5.64 5.11
CA ILE A 63 -6.76 -5.38 3.89
C ILE A 63 -6.60 -3.92 3.47
N ARG A 64 -6.86 -2.99 4.40
CA ARG A 64 -6.78 -1.54 4.20
C ARG A 64 -5.39 -1.09 3.73
N ASN A 65 -4.32 -1.58 4.35
CA ASN A 65 -2.94 -1.24 3.95
C ASN A 65 -2.58 -1.82 2.57
N ASN A 66 -3.00 -3.06 2.26
CA ASN A 66 -2.76 -3.68 0.97
C ASN A 66 -3.48 -2.95 -0.18
N THR A 67 -4.74 -2.57 0.04
CA THR A 67 -5.50 -1.78 -0.94
C THR A 67 -4.83 -0.44 -1.20
N ASN A 68 -4.38 0.26 -0.16
CA ASN A 68 -3.63 1.51 -0.32
C ASN A 68 -2.36 1.31 -1.14
N ARG A 69 -1.57 0.26 -0.84
CA ARG A 69 -0.35 -0.06 -1.60
C ARG A 69 -0.64 -0.27 -3.09
N GLN A 70 -1.63 -1.09 -3.41
CA GLN A 70 -2.02 -1.36 -4.80
C GLN A 70 -2.47 -0.08 -5.53
N TYR A 71 -3.21 0.79 -4.83
CA TYR A 71 -3.64 2.06 -5.40
C TYR A 71 -2.45 2.99 -5.68
N GLN A 72 -1.49 3.10 -4.74
CA GLN A 72 -0.29 3.90 -4.95
C GLN A 72 0.56 3.37 -6.11
N ASP A 73 0.74 2.05 -6.21
CA ASP A 73 1.43 1.43 -7.34
C ASP A 73 0.76 1.75 -8.67
N TYR A 74 -0.58 1.72 -8.73
CA TYR A 74 -1.34 2.09 -9.92
C TYR A 74 -1.11 3.55 -10.30
N ILE A 75 -1.17 4.48 -9.33
CA ILE A 75 -0.95 5.91 -9.57
C ILE A 75 0.48 6.16 -10.07
N ASN A 76 1.48 5.50 -9.49
CA ASN A 76 2.88 5.64 -9.92
C ASN A 76 3.10 5.11 -11.34
N LYS A 77 2.54 3.95 -11.68
CA LYS A 77 2.57 3.41 -13.05
C LYS A 77 1.90 4.36 -14.05
N LYS A 78 0.77 4.96 -13.68
CA LYS A 78 0.06 5.93 -14.52
C LYS A 78 0.90 7.19 -14.75
N LYS A 79 1.60 7.69 -13.74
CA LYS A 79 2.52 8.84 -13.87
C LYS A 79 3.67 8.53 -14.82
N ILE A 80 4.28 7.35 -14.70
CA ILE A 80 5.35 6.90 -15.59
C ILE A 80 4.84 6.83 -17.04
N LEU A 81 3.69 6.18 -17.26
CA LEU A 81 3.10 6.08 -18.58
C LEU A 81 2.80 7.46 -19.19
N TYR A 82 2.27 8.39 -18.38
CA TYR A 82 2.05 9.77 -18.82
C TYR A 82 3.36 10.45 -19.26
N TYR A 83 4.44 10.30 -18.50
CA TYR A 83 5.74 10.88 -18.83
C TYR A 83 6.32 10.29 -20.12
N LEU A 84 6.19 8.97 -20.33
CA LEU A 84 6.67 8.26 -21.52
C LEU A 84 5.89 8.59 -22.80
N ILE A 85 4.62 8.97 -22.69
CA ILE A 85 3.79 9.36 -23.85
C ILE A 85 4.01 10.83 -24.22
N LYS A 86 4.44 11.67 -23.26
CA LYS A 86 4.55 13.13 -23.42
C LYS A 86 5.94 13.62 -23.81
N ASN A 87 6.95 12.76 -23.79
CA ASN A 87 8.31 13.00 -24.27
C ASN A 87 8.67 11.96 -25.33
#